data_AF-W2Y017-F1
#
_entry.id   AF-W2Y017-F1
#
_cell.length_a   1.000
_cell.length_b   1.000
_cell.length_c   1.000
_cell.angle_alpha   90.00
_cell.angle_beta   90.00
_cell.angle_gamma   90.00
#
_symmetry.space_group_name_H-M   'P 1'
#
loop_
_entity.id
_entity.type
_entity.pdbx_description
1 polymer ?
#
loop_
_entity_poly.entity_id
_entity_poly.type
_entity_poly.pdbx_seq_one_letter_code
_entity_poly.pdbx_strand_id
1 'polypeptide(L)'
;MDLLEDMKLLELATKRLQSEDLTVISARDIFDEVLVDFPQLENRMKGDAKIVESVNFESAIVKIMSGEERTLTSEERVAATRLRRNPEVPQPQSSKKAQRTRNPSQPKTKPNVGRQKRTRTNS
;
A
#
# COMPACT_ATOMS: atom_id res chain seq x y z
N MET A 1 1.48 -39.51 -15.06
CA MET A 1 2.21 -38.63 -15.98
C MET A 1 3.42 -39.35 -16.51
N ASP A 2 3.78 -39.09 -17.76
CA ASP A 2 5.15 -39.19 -18.25
C ASP A 2 5.96 -37.97 -17.75
N LEU A 3 7.26 -38.13 -17.49
CA LEU A 3 8.14 -37.04 -17.08
C LEU A 3 8.17 -35.90 -18.12
N LEU A 4 8.00 -36.23 -19.40
CA LEU A 4 7.89 -35.23 -20.46
C LEU A 4 6.55 -34.46 -20.44
N GLU A 5 5.50 -35.02 -19.84
CA GLU A 5 4.24 -34.30 -19.57
C GLU A 5 4.41 -33.38 -18.35
N ASP A 6 5.00 -33.88 -17.26
CA ASP A 6 5.30 -33.11 -16.04
C ASP A 6 6.12 -31.86 -16.35
N MET A 7 7.17 -32.00 -17.16
CA MET A 7 8.04 -30.87 -17.53
C MET A 7 7.34 -29.84 -18.44
N LYS A 8 6.41 -30.27 -19.30
CA LYS A 8 5.59 -29.35 -20.11
C LYS A 8 4.57 -28.60 -19.26
N LEU A 9 3.94 -29.28 -18.30
CA LEU A 9 2.99 -28.68 -17.37
C LEU A 9 3.70 -27.64 -16.47
N LEU A 10 4.88 -27.97 -15.95
CA LEU A 10 5.73 -27.05 -15.20
C LEU A 10 6.17 -25.84 -16.06
N GLU A 11 6.57 -26.06 -17.31
CA GLU A 11 6.91 -24.98 -18.26
C GLU A 11 5.71 -24.06 -18.54
N LEU A 12 4.51 -24.64 -18.73
CA LEU A 12 3.28 -23.88 -18.98
C LEU A 12 2.87 -23.04 -17.76
N ALA A 13 2.85 -23.66 -16.57
CA ALA A 13 2.52 -22.98 -15.33
C ALA A 13 3.52 -21.85 -15.01
N THR A 14 4.83 -22.11 -15.13
CA THR A 14 5.86 -21.10 -14.87
C THR A 14 5.84 -19.96 -15.88
N LYS A 15 5.49 -20.20 -17.15
CA LYS A 15 5.26 -19.11 -18.14
C LYS A 15 4.00 -18.30 -17.82
N ARG A 16 2.89 -18.95 -17.45
CA ARG A 16 1.63 -18.27 -17.07
C ARG A 16 1.83 -17.41 -15.81
N LEU A 17 2.68 -17.84 -14.87
CA LEU A 17 3.12 -17.09 -13.69
C LEU A 17 4.01 -15.86 -14.00
N GLN A 18 4.43 -15.65 -15.26
CA GLN A 18 5.30 -14.56 -15.69
C GLN A 18 4.59 -13.50 -16.57
N SER A 19 3.27 -13.57 -16.76
CA SER A 19 2.57 -12.55 -17.58
C SER A 19 2.40 -11.22 -16.82
N GLU A 20 2.50 -10.10 -17.55
CA GLU A 20 2.44 -8.74 -16.98
C GLU A 20 1.04 -8.37 -16.44
N ASP A 21 0.01 -9.07 -16.90
CA ASP A 21 -1.40 -8.90 -16.56
C ASP A 21 -1.92 -9.90 -15.51
N LEU A 22 -1.04 -10.76 -14.96
CA LEU A 22 -1.43 -11.80 -14.02
C LEU A 22 -1.97 -11.22 -12.70
N THR A 23 -3.16 -11.67 -12.32
CA THR A 23 -3.79 -11.30 -11.04
C THR A 23 -3.42 -12.28 -9.92
N VAL A 24 -3.52 -11.83 -8.65
CA VAL A 24 -3.22 -12.69 -7.48
C VAL A 24 -4.17 -13.88 -7.41
N ILE A 25 -5.45 -13.71 -7.79
CA ILE A 25 -6.40 -14.82 -7.93
C ILE A 25 -5.95 -15.80 -9.04
N SER A 26 -5.56 -15.33 -10.22
CA SER A 26 -5.03 -16.21 -11.28
C SER A 26 -3.73 -16.93 -10.90
N ALA A 27 -2.88 -16.32 -10.07
CA ALA A 27 -1.69 -16.98 -9.52
C ALA A 27 -2.06 -18.08 -8.51
N ARG A 28 -3.10 -17.86 -7.69
CA ARG A 28 -3.68 -18.86 -6.78
C ARG A 28 -4.28 -20.03 -7.56
N ASP A 29 -5.07 -19.74 -8.59
CA ASP A 29 -5.65 -20.75 -9.49
C ASP A 29 -4.57 -21.68 -10.08
N ILE A 30 -3.46 -21.12 -10.60
CA ILE A 30 -2.34 -21.90 -11.15
C ILE A 30 -1.68 -22.77 -10.07
N PHE A 31 -1.53 -22.26 -8.84
CA PHE A 31 -0.96 -23.04 -7.75
C PHE A 31 -1.88 -24.16 -7.28
N ASP A 32 -3.20 -23.98 -7.35
CA ASP A 32 -4.18 -25.04 -7.03
C ASP A 32 -4.32 -26.06 -8.17
N GLU A 33 -4.28 -25.63 -9.44
CA GLU A 33 -4.13 -26.51 -10.63
C GLU A 33 -2.90 -27.43 -10.45
N VAL A 34 -1.73 -26.86 -10.16
CA VAL A 34 -0.47 -27.61 -9.95
C VAL A 34 -0.53 -28.56 -8.74
N LEU A 35 -1.34 -28.27 -7.71
CA LEU A 35 -1.50 -29.16 -6.56
C LEU A 35 -2.38 -30.39 -6.82
N VAL A 36 -3.22 -30.38 -7.87
CA VAL A 36 -3.97 -31.58 -8.30
C VAL A 36 -3.01 -32.66 -8.80
N ASP A 37 -2.04 -32.28 -9.62
CA ASP A 37 -1.08 -33.21 -10.24
C ASP A 37 0.15 -33.48 -9.35
N PHE A 38 0.54 -32.53 -8.50
CA PHE A 38 1.74 -32.61 -7.65
C PHE A 38 1.46 -32.32 -6.15
N PRO A 39 0.63 -33.12 -5.45
CA PRO A 39 0.27 -32.90 -4.05
C PRO A 39 1.48 -32.88 -3.08
N GLN A 40 2.62 -33.48 -3.45
CA GLN A 40 3.89 -33.35 -2.71
C GLN A 40 4.36 -31.89 -2.54
N LEU A 41 3.82 -30.94 -3.33
CA LEU A 41 4.14 -29.51 -3.26
C LEU A 41 3.25 -28.71 -2.28
N GLU A 42 2.28 -29.33 -1.59
CA GLU A 42 1.38 -28.67 -0.63
C GLU A 42 2.16 -27.78 0.37
N ASN A 43 3.25 -28.29 0.93
CA ASN A 43 4.13 -27.61 1.89
C ASN A 43 4.82 -26.33 1.36
N ARG A 44 4.66 -26.02 0.06
CA ARG A 44 5.20 -24.84 -0.62
C ARG A 44 4.13 -23.99 -1.31
N MET A 45 3.10 -24.62 -1.88
CA MET A 45 2.19 -23.95 -2.81
C MET A 45 0.76 -23.75 -2.28
N LYS A 46 0.36 -24.43 -1.19
CA LYS A 46 -0.98 -24.30 -0.61
C LYS A 46 -1.15 -22.95 0.10
N GLY A 47 -2.37 -22.39 0.12
CA GLY A 47 -2.64 -21.05 0.67
C GLY A 47 -2.37 -20.88 2.18
N ASP A 48 -2.21 -21.97 2.93
CA ASP A 48 -1.83 -22.02 4.34
C ASP A 48 -0.43 -22.62 4.58
N ALA A 49 0.37 -22.78 3.52
CA ALA A 49 1.72 -23.33 3.61
C ALA A 49 2.65 -22.46 4.48
N LYS A 50 3.59 -23.08 5.19
CA LYS A 50 4.49 -22.41 6.15
C LYS A 50 5.39 -21.29 5.54
N ILE A 51 5.42 -21.13 4.22
CA ILE A 51 6.13 -20.05 3.52
C ILE A 51 5.29 -18.77 3.37
N VAL A 52 3.98 -18.85 3.60
CA VAL A 52 3.02 -17.74 3.53
C VAL A 52 3.18 -16.84 4.76
N GLU A 53 3.56 -15.58 4.55
CA GLU A 53 3.83 -14.61 5.63
C GLU A 53 2.56 -14.26 6.41
N SER A 54 1.41 -14.18 5.74
CA SER A 54 0.13 -13.91 6.40
C SER A 54 -1.06 -14.55 5.68
N VAL A 55 -1.36 -15.80 6.06
CA VAL A 55 -2.48 -16.60 5.53
C VAL A 55 -3.80 -15.82 5.54
N ASN A 56 -4.10 -15.13 6.64
CA ASN A 56 -5.33 -14.31 6.78
C ASN A 56 -5.34 -13.08 5.85
N PHE A 57 -4.18 -12.53 5.48
CA PHE A 57 -4.11 -11.43 4.51
C PHE A 57 -4.29 -11.97 3.09
N GLU A 58 -3.51 -12.98 2.70
CA GLU A 58 -3.49 -13.51 1.34
C GLU A 58 -4.82 -14.19 0.96
N SER A 59 -5.41 -14.98 1.87
CA SER A 59 -6.78 -15.50 1.73
C SER A 59 -7.81 -14.38 1.56
N ALA A 60 -7.67 -13.28 2.31
CA ALA A 60 -8.56 -12.12 2.16
C ALA A 60 -8.40 -11.44 0.81
N ILE A 61 -7.18 -11.36 0.26
CA ILE A 61 -6.95 -10.78 -1.09
C ILE A 61 -7.67 -11.63 -2.14
N VAL A 62 -7.47 -12.95 -2.12
CA VAL A 62 -8.11 -13.86 -3.08
C VAL A 62 -9.64 -13.71 -3.00
N LYS A 63 -10.24 -13.83 -1.80
CA LYS A 63 -11.69 -13.65 -1.59
C LYS A 63 -12.21 -12.29 -2.07
N ILE A 64 -11.48 -11.20 -1.82
CA ILE A 64 -11.88 -9.86 -2.31
C ILE A 64 -11.82 -9.79 -3.84
N MET A 65 -10.80 -10.38 -4.47
CA MET A 65 -10.70 -10.42 -5.94
C MET A 65 -11.75 -11.35 -6.59
N SER A 66 -12.21 -12.39 -5.89
CA SER A 66 -13.34 -13.24 -6.29
C SER A 66 -14.73 -12.58 -6.14
N GLY A 67 -14.84 -11.42 -5.50
CA GLY A 67 -16.14 -10.82 -5.13
C GLY A 67 -16.84 -11.53 -3.96
N GLU A 68 -16.06 -12.21 -3.11
CA GLU A 68 -16.53 -12.94 -1.93
C GLU A 68 -16.32 -12.16 -0.62
N GLU A 69 -16.44 -10.83 -0.57
CA GLU A 69 -16.16 -10.07 0.66
C GLU A 69 -17.15 -10.39 1.81
N ARG A 70 -18.19 -11.17 1.51
CA ARG A 70 -19.14 -11.77 2.45
C ARG A 70 -18.58 -13.02 3.16
N THR A 71 -17.66 -13.77 2.56
CA THR A 71 -17.04 -15.00 3.13
C THR A 71 -15.79 -14.72 3.98
N LEU A 72 -15.36 -13.46 4.07
CA LEU A 72 -14.24 -13.05 4.92
C LEU A 72 -14.54 -13.24 6.42
N THR A 73 -13.63 -13.89 7.15
CA THR A 73 -13.67 -13.99 8.63
C THR A 73 -13.35 -12.65 9.30
N SER A 74 -13.46 -12.59 10.64
CA SER A 74 -13.05 -11.42 11.42
C SER A 74 -11.56 -11.11 11.26
N GLU A 75 -10.72 -12.14 11.25
CA GLU A 75 -9.27 -12.07 11.17
C GLU A 75 -8.81 -11.62 9.78
N GLU A 76 -9.45 -12.16 8.73
CA GLU A 76 -9.26 -11.75 7.33
C GLU A 76 -9.66 -10.28 7.11
N ARG A 77 -10.79 -9.84 7.70
CA ARG A 77 -11.22 -8.42 7.64
C ARG A 77 -10.23 -7.49 8.36
N VAL A 78 -9.68 -7.91 9.51
CA VAL A 78 -8.65 -7.13 10.22
C VAL A 78 -7.35 -7.07 9.40
N ALA A 79 -6.90 -8.18 8.83
CA ALA A 79 -5.71 -8.22 7.97
C ALA A 79 -5.86 -7.31 6.75
N ALA A 80 -6.98 -7.43 6.01
CA ALA A 80 -7.26 -6.62 4.82
C ALA A 80 -7.63 -5.15 5.10
N THR A 81 -7.77 -4.73 6.37
CA THR A 81 -8.24 -3.36 6.71
C THR A 81 -7.37 -2.26 6.12
N ARG A 82 -6.07 -2.49 5.88
CA ARG A 82 -5.18 -1.51 5.22
C ARG A 82 -5.56 -1.19 3.76
N LEU A 83 -6.32 -2.06 3.09
CA LEU A 83 -6.76 -1.86 1.70
C LEU A 83 -8.11 -1.13 1.59
N ARG A 84 -8.77 -0.85 2.72
CA ARG A 84 -10.01 -0.07 2.72
C ARG A 84 -9.69 1.37 2.29
N ARG A 85 -10.10 1.73 1.06
CA ARG A 85 -10.07 3.12 0.58
C ARG A 85 -10.82 4.00 1.59
N ASN A 86 -10.09 4.89 2.27
CA ASN A 86 -10.72 5.81 3.21
C ASN A 86 -11.70 6.72 2.45
N PRO A 87 -12.97 6.83 2.86
CA PRO A 87 -13.87 7.81 2.28
C PRO A 87 -13.36 9.21 2.62
N GLU A 88 -13.03 9.97 1.57
CA GLU A 88 -12.82 11.41 1.60
C GLU A 88 -11.69 11.94 2.51
N VAL A 89 -10.46 11.90 1.99
CA VAL A 89 -9.51 13.00 2.21
C VAL A 89 -9.33 13.72 0.88
N PRO A 90 -9.89 14.93 0.71
CA PRO A 90 -9.63 15.73 -0.48
C PRO A 90 -8.13 16.06 -0.56
N GLN A 91 -7.44 15.53 -1.57
CA GLN A 91 -6.02 15.85 -1.76
C GLN A 91 -5.88 17.35 -2.11
N PRO A 92 -5.06 18.12 -1.38
CA PRO A 92 -4.85 19.52 -1.71
C PRO A 92 -4.19 19.65 -3.09
N GLN A 93 -4.94 20.16 -4.08
CA GLN A 93 -4.38 20.47 -5.38
C GLN A 93 -3.22 21.47 -5.22
N SER A 94 -2.07 21.14 -5.80
CA SER A 94 -0.81 21.83 -5.58
C SER A 94 -0.78 23.21 -6.26
N SER A 95 -1.42 24.19 -5.62
CA SER A 95 -1.49 25.58 -6.10
C SER A 95 -0.08 26.16 -6.28
N LYS A 96 0.30 26.39 -7.55
CA LYS A 96 1.64 26.86 -7.95
C LYS A 96 1.88 28.31 -7.52
N LYS A 97 2.25 28.56 -6.27
CA LYS A 97 2.71 29.88 -5.80
C LYS A 97 4.23 30.03 -5.90
N ALA A 98 4.69 30.51 -7.05
CA ALA A 98 6.09 30.85 -7.32
C ALA A 98 6.24 32.25 -7.99
N GLN A 99 5.50 33.25 -7.50
CA GLN A 99 5.58 34.65 -7.97
C GLN A 99 6.91 35.30 -7.53
N ARG A 100 8.01 35.01 -8.25
CA ARG A 100 9.36 35.46 -7.89
C ARG A 100 9.70 36.84 -8.49
N THR A 101 9.17 37.91 -7.88
CA THR A 101 9.53 39.30 -8.23
C THR A 101 10.18 40.02 -7.03
N ARG A 102 11.51 40.06 -7.00
CA ARG A 102 12.28 40.99 -6.15
C ARG A 102 12.34 42.37 -6.82
N ASN A 103 12.32 43.44 -6.03
CA ASN A 103 12.99 44.70 -6.38
C ASN A 103 13.47 45.41 -5.10
N PRO A 104 14.71 45.96 -5.06
CA PRO A 104 15.27 46.58 -3.85
C PRO A 104 15.23 48.12 -3.87
N SER A 105 15.26 48.77 -2.70
CA SER A 105 15.96 50.06 -2.48
C SER A 105 15.98 50.55 -1.01
N GLN A 106 17.08 50.23 -0.32
CA GLN A 106 17.81 51.07 0.65
C GLN A 106 17.11 51.56 1.97
N PRO A 107 17.88 51.96 3.02
CA PRO A 107 17.42 51.86 4.42
C PRO A 107 17.29 53.19 5.18
N LYS A 108 16.80 53.15 6.43
CA LYS A 108 17.15 54.14 7.48
C LYS A 108 16.93 53.72 8.95
N THR A 109 17.99 53.91 9.73
CA THR A 109 18.03 54.28 11.17
C THR A 109 17.65 53.29 12.30
N LYS A 110 18.23 53.58 13.48
CA LYS A 110 18.27 52.77 14.73
C LYS A 110 17.15 53.17 15.72
N PRO A 111 16.84 52.34 16.75
CA PRO A 111 15.79 52.63 17.73
C PRO A 111 16.09 53.85 18.61
N ASN A 112 15.03 54.52 19.09
CA ASN A 112 15.12 55.68 19.98
C ASN A 112 14.45 55.41 21.33
N VAL A 113 15.12 55.70 22.45
CA VAL A 113 14.64 55.46 23.82
C VAL A 113 14.07 56.75 24.40
N GLY A 114 12.76 56.75 24.71
CA GLY A 114 11.94 57.95 24.85
C GLY A 114 11.34 58.26 26.23
N ARG A 115 12.08 58.01 27.32
CA ARG A 115 12.05 58.79 28.58
C ARG A 115 10.71 59.44 29.01
N GLN A 116 9.92 58.75 29.85
CA GLN A 116 8.81 59.36 30.60
C GLN A 116 9.29 60.54 31.48
N LYS A 117 8.41 61.50 31.76
CA LYS A 117 8.72 62.76 32.47
C LYS A 117 8.16 62.80 33.89
N ARG A 118 9.03 63.22 34.85
CA ARG A 118 8.77 64.08 36.03
C ARG A 118 7.70 63.58 37.05
N THR A 119 8.01 63.31 38.33
CA THR A 119 8.33 64.25 39.44
C THR A 119 7.32 65.40 39.55
N ARG A 120 6.73 65.79 40.70
CA ARG A 120 6.88 65.47 42.15
C ARG A 120 5.53 65.91 42.84
N THR A 121 5.19 65.79 44.13
CA THR A 121 5.93 65.64 45.41
C THR A 121 5.03 65.02 46.52
N ASN A 122 5.50 65.09 47.78
CA ASN A 122 4.86 64.98 49.11
C ASN A 122 3.38 65.48 49.22
N SER A 123 2.63 65.16 50.28
CA SER A 123 3.04 64.62 51.60
C SER A 123 2.03 63.66 52.23
#